data_AF-A0A3U4W1V9-F1
#
_entry.id   AF-A0A3U4W1V9-F1
#
_cell.length_a   1.000
_cell.length_b   1.000
_cell.length_c   1.000
_cell.angle_alpha   90.00
_cell.angle_beta   90.00
_cell.angle_gamma   90.00
#
_symmetry.space_group_name_H-M   'P 1'
#
loop_
_entity.id
_entity.type
_entity.pdbx_description
1 polymer ?
#
loop_
_entity_poly.entity_id
_entity_poly.type
_entity_poly.pdbx_seq_one_letter_code
_entity_poly.pdbx_strand_id
1 'polypeptide(L)'
;MASHLCSLTVGLLISAHACAVPPLYAQIARQQQVPAELLYAVARAESGSRLEQGLHPWPWTLNIAGTGYRYPSRSSACRALLTFARTRSLKRIDAGLGQINLGWNGQWFPSLCASFDPADNLTVTALLLRQHYNASPGSWLDAAARYHHPAGGKPAAVYRQKISQQIRLLSASGTSP
;
A
#
# COMPACT_ATOMS: atom_id res chain seq x y z
N MET A 1 -35.87 -18.73 52.80
CA MET A 1 -34.87 -17.72 52.39
C MET A 1 -33.90 -18.40 51.45
N ALA A 2 -33.65 -17.78 50.30
CA ALA A 2 -33.28 -18.42 49.03
C ALA A 2 -31.81 -18.91 48.96
N SER A 3 -31.62 -20.09 48.36
CA SER A 3 -30.32 -20.63 47.97
C SER A 3 -29.86 -19.99 46.65
N HIS A 4 -28.72 -19.29 46.66
CA HIS A 4 -28.13 -18.70 45.46
C HIS A 4 -27.10 -19.66 44.84
N LEU A 5 -27.44 -20.20 43.66
CA LEU A 5 -26.51 -20.85 42.75
C LEU A 5 -25.63 -19.79 42.07
N CYS A 6 -24.32 -19.88 42.27
CA CYS A 6 -23.34 -19.07 41.55
C CYS A 6 -22.98 -19.79 40.24
N SER A 7 -23.62 -19.40 39.14
CA SER A 7 -23.26 -19.88 37.80
C SER A 7 -22.09 -19.05 37.25
N LEU A 8 -20.91 -19.65 37.20
CA LEU A 8 -19.76 -19.12 36.47
C LEU A 8 -19.97 -19.35 34.96
N THR A 9 -20.33 -18.29 34.24
CA THR A 9 -20.30 -18.29 32.78
C THR A 9 -18.87 -18.01 32.32
N VAL A 10 -18.21 -19.04 31.78
CA VAL A 10 -16.94 -18.87 31.07
C VAL A 10 -17.24 -18.27 29.70
N GLY A 11 -17.04 -16.96 29.56
CA GLY A 11 -17.12 -16.27 28.28
C GLY A 11 -15.91 -16.62 27.41
N LEU A 12 -16.15 -17.27 26.27
CA LEU A 12 -15.13 -17.52 25.26
C LEU A 12 -14.74 -16.18 24.59
N LEU A 13 -13.62 -15.60 25.01
CA LEU A 13 -13.04 -14.45 24.32
C LEU A 13 -12.45 -14.92 22.99
N ILE A 14 -13.20 -14.75 21.90
CA ILE A 14 -12.66 -14.89 20.56
C ILE A 14 -11.79 -13.67 20.30
N SER A 15 -10.48 -13.78 20.57
CA SER A 15 -9.50 -12.80 20.13
C SER A 15 -9.49 -12.80 18.60
N ALA A 16 -10.15 -11.81 17.99
CA ALA A 16 -10.04 -11.53 16.57
C ALA A 16 -8.58 -11.13 16.28
N HIS A 17 -7.79 -12.10 15.81
CA HIS A 17 -6.44 -11.83 15.34
C HIS A 17 -6.53 -10.90 14.14
N ALA A 18 -6.14 -9.64 14.31
CA ALA A 18 -6.02 -8.73 13.19
C ALA A 18 -5.01 -9.33 12.20
N CYS A 19 -5.48 -9.70 11.01
CA CYS A 19 -4.59 -10.17 9.96
C CYS A 19 -3.57 -9.04 9.68
N ALA A 20 -2.27 -9.34 9.76
CA ALA A 20 -1.22 -8.35 9.59
C ALA A 20 -1.28 -7.64 8.21
N VAL A 21 -1.93 -8.26 7.23
CA VAL A 21 -2.23 -7.68 5.91
C VAL A 21 -3.74 -7.45 5.79
N PRO A 22 -4.22 -6.22 5.49
CA PRO A 22 -5.65 -5.97 5.35
C PRO A 22 -6.28 -6.71 4.16
N PRO A 23 -7.58 -7.09 4.22
CA PRO A 23 -8.21 -7.99 3.24
C PRO A 23 -8.10 -7.55 1.78
N LEU A 24 -8.24 -6.24 1.48
CA LEU A 24 -8.12 -5.73 0.11
C LEU A 24 -6.73 -6.01 -0.50
N TYR A 25 -5.68 -5.87 0.30
CA TYR A 25 -4.31 -6.16 -0.14
C TYR A 25 -4.14 -7.66 -0.41
N ALA A 26 -4.60 -8.52 0.50
CA ALA A 26 -4.54 -9.96 0.32
C ALA A 26 -5.32 -10.44 -0.92
N GLN A 27 -6.51 -9.86 -1.16
CA GLN A 27 -7.33 -10.17 -2.32
C GLN A 27 -6.62 -9.81 -3.63
N ILE A 28 -6.16 -8.56 -3.77
CA ILE A 28 -5.50 -8.09 -4.99
C ILE A 28 -4.18 -8.81 -5.20
N ALA A 29 -3.43 -9.03 -4.13
CA ALA A 29 -2.17 -9.76 -4.17
C ALA A 29 -2.36 -11.17 -4.74
N ARG A 30 -3.38 -11.90 -4.27
CA ARG A 30 -3.75 -13.20 -4.82
C ARG A 30 -4.14 -13.14 -6.29
N GLN A 31 -4.96 -12.17 -6.69
CA GLN A 31 -5.40 -12.00 -8.08
C GLN A 31 -4.24 -11.73 -9.05
N GLN A 32 -3.27 -10.91 -8.62
CA GLN A 32 -2.08 -10.56 -9.41
C GLN A 32 -0.87 -11.46 -9.12
N GLN A 33 -1.10 -12.50 -8.32
CA GLN A 33 -0.13 -13.50 -7.87
C GLN A 33 1.09 -12.91 -7.11
N VAL A 34 1.03 -11.69 -6.57
CA VAL A 34 2.14 -11.11 -5.78
C VAL A 34 2.02 -11.51 -4.30
N PRO A 35 3.11 -11.50 -3.51
CA PRO A 35 3.02 -11.71 -2.06
C PRO A 35 2.23 -10.58 -1.39
N ALA A 36 1.32 -10.93 -0.48
CA ALA A 36 0.42 -9.96 0.15
C ALA A 36 1.16 -8.98 1.06
N GLU A 37 2.13 -9.48 1.83
CA GLU A 37 3.00 -8.70 2.70
C GLU A 37 3.86 -7.73 1.90
N LEU A 38 4.31 -8.13 0.70
CA LEU A 38 5.06 -7.26 -0.21
C LEU A 38 4.19 -6.09 -0.68
N LEU A 39 2.99 -6.37 -1.18
CA LEU A 39 2.08 -5.32 -1.67
C LEU A 39 1.73 -4.33 -0.55
N TYR A 40 1.44 -4.82 0.65
CA TYR A 40 1.13 -3.96 1.79
C TYR A 40 2.37 -3.17 2.26
N ALA A 41 3.55 -3.79 2.32
CA ALA A 41 4.80 -3.12 2.68
C ALA A 41 5.15 -2.00 1.68
N VAL A 42 4.94 -2.21 0.38
CA VAL A 42 5.12 -1.18 -0.66
C VAL A 42 4.15 -0.01 -0.42
N ALA A 43 2.85 -0.27 -0.27
CA ALA A 43 1.89 0.81 -0.03
C ALA A 43 2.21 1.62 1.26
N ARG A 44 2.66 0.95 2.33
CA ARG A 44 3.11 1.61 3.56
C ARG A 44 4.37 2.43 3.36
N ALA A 45 5.29 1.97 2.52
CA ALA A 45 6.53 2.67 2.19
C ALA A 45 6.28 3.90 1.31
N GLU A 46 5.31 3.83 0.40
CA GLU A 46 5.01 4.85 -0.60
C GLU A 46 4.06 5.94 -0.07
N SER A 47 2.95 5.55 0.57
CA SER A 47 1.92 6.50 1.00
C SER A 47 1.61 6.45 2.49
N GLY A 48 2.44 5.77 3.30
CA GLY A 48 2.22 5.62 4.74
C GLY A 48 2.09 6.93 5.50
N SER A 49 1.08 7.02 6.36
CA SER A 49 0.82 8.11 7.31
C SER A 49 0.77 7.54 8.73
N ARG A 50 1.33 8.28 9.70
CA ARG A 50 1.24 7.90 11.12
C ARG A 50 -0.13 8.29 11.64
N LEU A 51 -0.91 7.29 12.02
CA LEU A 51 -2.17 7.40 12.75
C LEU A 51 -1.97 6.81 14.15
N GLU A 52 -2.96 6.96 15.03
CA GLU A 52 -2.92 6.38 16.39
C GLU A 52 -2.68 4.86 16.35
N GLN A 53 -3.26 4.19 15.36
CA GLN A 53 -3.13 2.75 15.13
C GLN A 53 -1.84 2.36 14.37
N GLY A 54 -0.90 3.30 14.20
CA GLY A 54 0.39 3.07 13.55
C GLY A 54 0.51 3.62 12.13
N LEU A 55 1.48 3.09 11.37
CA LEU A 55 1.75 3.53 10.00
C LEU A 55 0.82 2.83 9.01
N HIS A 56 -0.14 3.58 8.45
CA HIS A 56 -1.14 3.09 7.49
C HIS A 56 -1.04 3.81 6.14
N PRO A 57 -1.16 3.10 5.00
CA PRO A 57 -1.22 3.75 3.69
C PRO A 57 -2.39 4.73 3.57
N TRP A 58 -2.16 5.91 3.01
CA TRP A 58 -3.21 6.92 2.82
C TRP A 58 -3.57 7.05 1.34
N PRO A 59 -4.79 6.66 0.91
CA PRO A 59 -5.13 6.52 -0.51
C PRO A 59 -5.21 7.85 -1.26
N TRP A 60 -5.40 8.96 -0.54
CA TRP A 60 -5.58 10.29 -1.13
C TRP A 60 -4.30 11.10 -1.01
N THR A 61 -3.19 10.49 -1.45
CA THR A 61 -1.84 11.06 -1.41
C THR A 61 -1.38 11.42 -2.82
N LEU A 62 -0.82 12.61 -2.97
CA LEU A 62 -0.14 13.06 -4.19
C LEU A 62 1.32 13.35 -3.87
N ASN A 63 2.21 12.99 -4.80
CA ASN A 63 3.53 13.58 -4.87
C ASN A 63 3.61 14.44 -6.13
N ILE A 64 3.89 15.74 -5.96
CA ILE A 64 4.09 16.67 -7.06
C ILE A 64 5.56 17.09 -7.07
N ALA A 65 6.31 16.56 -8.02
CA ALA A 65 7.71 16.92 -8.25
C ALA A 65 8.61 16.78 -7.00
N GLY A 66 8.33 15.80 -6.14
CA GLY A 66 9.03 15.55 -4.87
C GLY A 66 8.29 16.06 -3.63
N THR A 67 7.23 16.87 -3.80
CA THR A 67 6.46 17.44 -2.68
C THR A 67 5.21 16.61 -2.40
N GLY A 68 5.09 16.07 -1.19
CA GLY A 68 3.94 15.27 -0.77
C GLY A 68 2.75 16.11 -0.30
N TYR A 69 1.54 15.72 -0.72
CA TYR A 69 0.27 16.28 -0.29
C TYR A 69 -0.67 15.16 0.13
N ARG A 70 -1.43 15.38 1.21
CA ARG A 70 -2.42 14.42 1.71
C ARG A 70 -3.75 15.12 1.87
N TYR A 71 -4.80 14.47 1.39
CA TYR A 71 -6.15 15.03 1.36
C TYR A 71 -7.10 14.19 2.20
N PRO A 72 -8.11 14.79 2.85
CA PRO A 72 -9.05 14.07 3.70
C PRO A 72 -10.09 13.26 2.92
N SER A 73 -10.17 13.42 1.60
CA SER A 73 -11.16 12.71 0.78
C SER A 73 -10.69 12.50 -0.66
N ARG A 74 -11.27 11.50 -1.33
CA ARG A 74 -11.07 11.24 -2.76
C ARG A 74 -11.40 12.48 -3.61
N SER A 75 -12.47 13.18 -3.28
CA SER A 75 -12.93 14.35 -4.03
C SER A 75 -11.97 15.54 -3.93
N SER A 76 -11.41 15.80 -2.73
CA SER A 76 -10.42 16.86 -2.55
C SER A 76 -9.09 16.54 -3.23
N ALA A 77 -8.64 15.28 -3.17
CA ALA A 77 -7.45 14.81 -3.89
C ALA A 77 -7.62 14.90 -5.42
N CYS A 78 -8.76 14.46 -5.94
CA CYS A 78 -9.10 14.55 -7.37
C CYS A 78 -9.08 16.00 -7.86
N ARG A 79 -9.69 16.93 -7.12
CA ARG A 79 -9.70 18.36 -7.48
C ARG A 79 -8.29 18.94 -7.52
N ALA A 80 -7.45 18.60 -6.54
CA ALA A 80 -6.06 19.02 -6.52
C ALA A 80 -5.24 18.42 -7.66
N LEU A 81 -5.40 17.12 -7.93
CA LEU A 81 -4.75 16.43 -9.04
C LEU A 81 -5.07 17.09 -10.38
N LEU A 82 -6.35 17.35 -10.66
CA LEU A 82 -6.77 18.02 -11.90
C LEU A 82 -6.21 19.45 -12.00
N THR A 83 -6.01 20.13 -10.88
CA THR A 83 -5.38 21.46 -10.84
C THR A 83 -3.89 21.38 -11.17
N PHE A 84 -3.16 20.44 -10.55
CA PHE A 84 -1.74 20.24 -10.86
C PHE A 84 -1.51 19.77 -12.30
N ALA A 85 -2.37 18.88 -12.81
CA ALA A 85 -2.27 18.36 -14.17
C ALA A 85 -2.40 19.44 -15.27
N ARG A 86 -2.98 20.60 -14.96
CA ARG A 86 -3.04 21.75 -15.90
C ARG A 86 -1.73 22.51 -16.02
N THR A 87 -0.86 22.43 -15.01
CA THR A 87 0.35 23.27 -14.89
C THR A 87 1.64 22.46 -14.79
N ARG A 88 1.55 21.14 -14.61
CA ARG A 88 2.68 20.23 -14.43
C ARG A 88 2.55 19.05 -15.37
N SER A 89 3.68 18.57 -15.88
CA SER A 89 3.74 17.28 -16.58
C SER A 89 3.27 16.15 -15.68
N LEU A 90 2.43 15.25 -16.20
CA LEU A 90 1.99 14.04 -15.48
C LEU A 90 3.17 13.15 -15.05
N LYS A 91 4.32 13.22 -15.73
CA LYS A 91 5.54 12.50 -15.33
C LYS A 91 6.14 12.99 -14.01
N ARG A 92 5.66 14.14 -13.49
CA ARG A 92 6.05 14.72 -12.21
C ARG A 92 4.96 14.54 -11.15
N ILE A 93 3.97 13.68 -11.38
CA ILE A 93 2.84 13.45 -10.49
C ILE A 93 2.71 11.96 -10.19
N ASP A 94 2.85 11.60 -8.92
CA ASP A 94 2.57 10.27 -8.41
C ASP A 94 1.31 10.29 -7.55
N ALA A 95 0.48 9.26 -7.65
CA ALA A 95 -0.84 9.25 -6.99
C ALA A 95 -1.17 7.93 -6.29
N GLY A 96 -1.88 8.07 -5.17
CA GLY A 96 -2.54 6.97 -4.48
C GLY A 96 -1.62 6.10 -3.63
N LEU A 97 -2.12 4.92 -3.28
CA LEU A 97 -1.51 4.02 -2.29
C LEU A 97 -0.09 3.58 -2.66
N GLY A 98 0.12 3.20 -3.92
CA GLY A 98 1.42 2.81 -4.46
C GLY A 98 2.24 3.97 -5.02
N GLN A 99 1.76 5.22 -4.96
CA GLN A 99 2.42 6.37 -5.60
C GLN A 99 2.71 6.09 -7.09
N ILE A 100 1.67 5.75 -7.85
CA ILE A 100 1.78 5.44 -9.27
C ILE A 100 2.05 6.72 -10.05
N ASN A 101 3.15 6.75 -10.81
CA ASN A 101 3.45 7.88 -11.69
C ASN A 101 2.45 7.95 -12.86
N LEU A 102 1.72 9.06 -12.94
CA LEU A 102 0.62 9.22 -13.89
C LEU A 102 1.09 9.47 -15.33
N GLY A 103 2.33 9.94 -15.53
CA GLY A 103 2.88 10.15 -16.85
C GLY A 103 3.40 8.90 -17.54
N TRP A 104 3.71 7.84 -16.77
CA TRP A 104 4.18 6.57 -17.28
C TRP A 104 3.12 5.46 -17.23
N ASN A 105 2.24 5.53 -16.22
CA ASN A 105 1.28 4.47 -15.91
C ASN A 105 -0.17 4.96 -15.86
N GLY A 106 -0.43 6.22 -16.25
CA GLY A 106 -1.78 6.79 -16.23
C GLY A 106 -2.79 6.04 -17.10
N GLN A 107 -2.32 5.41 -18.18
CA GLN A 107 -3.15 4.62 -19.11
C GLN A 107 -3.81 3.38 -18.47
N TRP A 108 -3.32 2.94 -17.30
CA TRP A 108 -3.95 1.84 -16.57
C TRP A 108 -5.25 2.26 -15.86
N PHE A 109 -5.55 3.55 -15.82
CA PHE A 109 -6.74 4.08 -15.17
C PHE A 109 -7.71 4.65 -16.21
N PRO A 110 -9.03 4.46 -16.03
CA PRO A 110 -10.04 5.07 -16.90
C PRO A 110 -10.09 6.60 -16.77
N SER A 111 -9.52 7.15 -15.70
CA SER A 111 -9.32 8.59 -15.51
C SER A 111 -8.22 8.86 -14.49
N LEU A 112 -7.66 10.07 -14.47
CA LEU A 112 -6.69 10.45 -13.44
C LEU A 112 -7.23 10.25 -12.01
N CYS A 113 -8.52 10.55 -11.77
CA CYS A 113 -9.12 10.42 -10.44
C CYS A 113 -9.45 8.99 -10.02
N ALA A 114 -9.40 8.03 -10.95
CA ALA A 114 -9.46 6.59 -10.61
C ALA A 114 -8.18 6.12 -9.92
N SER A 115 -7.05 6.81 -10.08
CA SER A 115 -5.81 6.50 -9.34
C SER A 115 -5.93 6.65 -7.81
N PHE A 116 -7.00 7.27 -7.31
CA PHE A 116 -7.31 7.36 -5.88
C PHE A 116 -8.28 6.30 -5.36
N ASP A 117 -8.85 5.48 -6.25
CA ASP A 117 -9.60 4.31 -5.82
C ASP A 117 -8.62 3.26 -5.25
N PRO A 118 -8.80 2.81 -3.99
CA PRO A 118 -7.89 1.87 -3.38
C PRO A 118 -7.72 0.56 -4.17
N ALA A 119 -8.80 0.04 -4.75
CA ALA A 119 -8.75 -1.23 -5.47
C ALA A 119 -8.03 -1.08 -6.81
N ASP A 120 -8.36 -0.03 -7.57
CA ASP A 120 -7.69 0.24 -8.86
C ASP A 120 -6.20 0.52 -8.65
N ASN A 121 -5.84 1.38 -7.69
CA ASN A 121 -4.45 1.76 -7.46
C ASN A 121 -3.60 0.56 -7.01
N LEU A 122 -4.11 -0.26 -6.10
CA LEU A 122 -3.41 -1.48 -5.66
C LEU A 122 -3.31 -2.52 -6.77
N THR A 123 -4.31 -2.62 -7.64
CA THR A 123 -4.26 -3.52 -8.81
C THR A 123 -3.12 -3.11 -9.74
N VAL A 124 -3.02 -1.82 -10.08
CA VAL A 124 -1.91 -1.32 -10.92
C VAL A 124 -0.56 -1.48 -10.22
N THR A 125 -0.49 -1.21 -8.90
CA THR A 125 0.73 -1.44 -8.11
C THR A 125 1.19 -2.89 -8.19
N ALA A 126 0.28 -3.85 -7.98
CA ALA A 126 0.59 -5.26 -8.02
C ALA A 126 0.98 -5.74 -9.43
N LEU A 127 0.33 -5.22 -10.48
CA LEU A 127 0.70 -5.48 -11.87
C LEU A 127 2.13 -5.03 -12.17
N LEU A 128 2.52 -3.83 -11.76
CA LEU A 128 3.88 -3.31 -11.98
C LEU A 128 4.93 -4.11 -11.19
N LEU A 129 4.65 -4.47 -9.93
CA LEU A 129 5.52 -5.36 -9.15
C LEU A 129 5.71 -6.72 -9.84
N ARG A 130 4.62 -7.30 -10.36
CA ARG A 130 4.64 -8.54 -11.13
C ARG A 130 5.46 -8.40 -12.41
N GLN A 131 5.33 -7.30 -13.15
CA GLN A 131 6.15 -7.03 -14.34
C GLN A 131 7.64 -6.97 -13.99
N HIS A 132 8.03 -6.27 -12.93
CA HIS A 132 9.43 -6.21 -12.50
C HIS A 132 9.97 -7.55 -12.00
N TYR A 133 9.13 -8.39 -11.41
CA TYR A 133 9.51 -9.76 -11.05
C TYR A 133 9.70 -10.62 -12.30
N ASN A 134 8.79 -10.56 -13.26
CA ASN A 134 8.88 -11.37 -14.49
C ASN A 134 10.09 -10.99 -15.35
N ALA A 135 10.48 -9.71 -15.37
CA ALA A 135 11.67 -9.25 -16.09
C ALA A 135 12.99 -9.74 -15.48
N SER A 136 13.03 -10.09 -14.20
CA SER A 136 14.21 -10.59 -13.50
C SER A 136 13.76 -11.38 -12.26
N PRO A 137 13.39 -12.66 -12.45
CA PRO A 137 12.74 -13.48 -11.43
C PRO A 137 13.71 -13.92 -10.32
N GLY A 138 13.15 -14.40 -9.20
CA GLY A 138 13.89 -14.97 -8.08
C GLY A 138 13.90 -14.10 -6.81
N SER A 139 13.56 -12.82 -6.91
CA SER A 139 13.55 -11.91 -5.76
C SER A 139 12.45 -10.85 -5.84
N TRP A 140 11.44 -11.00 -5.01
CA TRP A 140 10.38 -10.01 -4.84
C TRP A 140 10.88 -8.68 -4.25
N LEU A 141 11.93 -8.73 -3.42
CA LEU A 141 12.55 -7.53 -2.89
C LEU A 141 13.25 -6.72 -3.99
N ASP A 142 13.88 -7.39 -4.96
CA ASP A 142 14.52 -6.70 -6.09
C ASP A 142 13.48 -6.19 -7.10
N ALA A 143 12.36 -6.89 -7.26
CA ALA A 143 11.21 -6.39 -8.01
C ALA A 143 10.64 -5.10 -7.38
N ALA A 144 10.45 -5.05 -6.06
CA ALA A 144 10.02 -3.84 -5.36
C ALA A 144 11.06 -2.71 -5.43
N ALA A 145 12.35 -3.03 -5.38
CA ALA A 145 13.42 -2.05 -5.55
C ALA A 145 13.40 -1.40 -6.94
N ARG A 146 13.18 -2.19 -8.00
CA ARG A 146 13.03 -1.70 -9.37
C ARG A 146 11.72 -0.96 -9.60
N TYR A 147 10.63 -1.35 -8.94
CA TYR A 147 9.38 -0.61 -8.94
C TYR A 147 9.59 0.83 -8.45
N HIS A 148 10.31 1.00 -7.34
CA HIS A 148 10.61 2.33 -6.80
C HIS A 148 11.66 3.09 -7.62
N HIS A 149 12.71 2.39 -8.08
CA HIS A 149 13.81 3.00 -8.81
C HIS A 149 14.35 2.06 -9.91
N PRO A 150 13.78 2.11 -11.13
CA PRO A 150 14.09 1.15 -12.20
C PRO A 150 15.57 1.10 -12.61
N ALA A 151 16.28 2.23 -12.48
CA ALA A 151 17.71 2.33 -12.83
C ALA A 151 18.63 1.57 -11.84
N GLY A 152 18.11 1.10 -10.71
CA GLY A 152 18.90 0.35 -9.73
C GLY A 152 19.84 1.19 -8.86
N GLY A 153 21.00 0.64 -8.51
CA GLY A 153 22.01 1.35 -7.71
C GLY A 153 21.60 1.60 -6.25
N LYS A 154 22.25 2.59 -5.63
CA LYS A 154 22.09 2.91 -4.20
C LYS A 154 20.63 3.20 -3.79
N PRO A 155 19.83 3.98 -4.54
CA PRO A 155 18.43 4.23 -4.17
C PRO A 155 17.59 2.95 -4.12
N ALA A 156 17.75 2.06 -5.12
CA ALA A 156 17.06 0.77 -5.15
C ALA A 156 17.48 -0.13 -3.97
N ALA A 157 18.78 -0.17 -3.64
CA ALA A 157 19.28 -0.95 -2.51
C ALA A 157 18.72 -0.47 -1.15
N VAL A 158 18.63 0.84 -0.94
CA VAL A 158 18.01 1.43 0.26
C VAL A 158 16.52 1.07 0.33
N TYR A 159 15.81 1.18 -0.78
CA TYR A 159 14.39 0.82 -0.84
C TYR A 159 14.15 -0.67 -0.55
N ARG A 160 15.00 -1.54 -1.12
CA ARG A 160 14.99 -2.99 -0.85
C ARG A 160 15.08 -3.29 0.65
N GLN A 161 16.01 -2.63 1.36
CA GLN A 161 16.17 -2.79 2.81
C GLN A 161 14.93 -2.29 3.57
N LYS A 162 14.36 -1.15 3.18
CA LYS A 162 13.12 -0.60 3.75
C LYS A 162 11.96 -1.58 3.64
N ILE A 163 11.75 -2.18 2.46
CA ILE A 163 10.69 -3.18 2.24
C ILE A 163 10.94 -4.46 3.04
N SER A 164 12.19 -4.94 3.08
CA SER A 164 12.56 -6.11 3.90
C SER A 164 12.25 -5.89 5.39
N GLN A 165 12.53 -4.70 5.92
CA GLN A 165 12.18 -4.35 7.30
C GLN A 165 10.67 -4.30 7.53
N GLN A 166 9.92 -3.69 6.61
CA GLN A 166 8.46 -3.64 6.69
C GLN A 166 7.84 -5.03 6.74
N ILE A 167 8.27 -5.95 5.87
CA ILE A 167 7.76 -7.34 5.85
C ILE A 167 8.04 -8.03 7.18
N ARG A 168 9.26 -7.90 7.75
CA ARG A 168 9.58 -8.47 9.08
C ARG A 168 8.65 -7.96 10.18
N LEU A 169 8.32 -6.66 10.17
CA LEU A 169 7.39 -6.07 11.14
C LEU A 169 5.97 -6.64 10.99
N LEU A 170 5.52 -6.86 9.75
CA LEU A 170 4.21 -7.46 9.49
C LEU A 170 4.16 -8.91 9.99
N SER A 171 5.21 -9.70 9.75
CA SER A 171 5.29 -11.08 10.23
C SER A 171 5.24 -11.15 11.76
N ALA A 172 5.98 -10.28 12.45
CA ALA A 172 6.01 -10.23 13.92
C ALA A 172 4.66 -9.81 14.53
N SER A 173 3.92 -8.88 13.90
CA SER A 173 2.60 -8.47 14.37
C SER A 173 1.51 -9.56 14.22
N GLY A 174 1.73 -10.55 13.34
CA GLY A 174 0.82 -11.68 13.16
C GLY A 174 1.07 -12.86 14.10
N THR A 175 2.13 -12.83 14.92
CA THR A 175 2.58 -13.95 15.78
C THR A 175 2.44 -13.70 17.29
N SER A 176 1.52 -12.83 17.72
CA SER A 176 1.28 -12.69 19.16
C SER A 176 0.71 -14.01 19.74
N PRO A 177 1.23 -14.51 20.87
CA PRO A 177 0.88 -15.81 21.44
C PRO A 177 -0.57 -15.89 21.94
#